data_AF-A0A183DUM7-F1
#
_entry.id   AF-A0A183DUM7-F1
#
_cell.length_a   1.000
_cell.length_b   1.000
_cell.length_c   1.000
_cell.angle_alpha   90.00
_cell.angle_beta   90.00
_cell.angle_gamma   90.00
#
_symmetry.space_group_name_H-M   'P 1'
#
loop_
_entity.id
_entity.type
_entity.pdbx_description
1 polymer ?
#
loop_
_entity_poly.entity_id
_entity_poly.type
_entity_poly.pdbx_seq_one_letter_code
_entity_poly.pdbx_strand_id
1 'polypeptide(L)'
;MKSDESTTANIDAKLQQDSEWLRVFEENLEKSKNLSREITTLLESFQNRLVQLDQSVVPLHEKTALLQRKQANIRKVLKTVDAMQQFYSRAAELESSIREGNASVEREQFIERMEQLAEAISFFSCHPTYQYQLDGMKLTFESGCCALEKEFRNMILANSVALDAAVIADCLDNEYGLLDFIRMSFFPLFLGLLNHVCIVNSTKSHSH
;
A
#
# COMPACT_ATOMS: atom_id res chain seq x y z
N MET A 1 105.41 59.76 -30.34
CA MET A 1 104.03 60.23 -30.61
C MET A 1 103.13 59.19 -31.27
N LYS A 2 103.58 58.33 -32.22
CA LYS A 2 102.74 57.25 -32.80
C LYS A 2 102.26 56.15 -31.85
N SER A 3 102.95 55.96 -30.72
CA SER A 3 102.62 54.92 -29.73
C SER A 3 101.33 55.25 -28.96
N ASP A 4 101.16 56.50 -28.48
CA ASP A 4 100.02 56.89 -27.65
C ASP A 4 98.69 56.92 -28.40
N GLU A 5 98.72 57.29 -29.68
CA GLU A 5 97.54 57.37 -30.56
C GLU A 5 96.99 55.97 -30.89
N SER A 6 97.87 54.96 -30.96
CA SER A 6 97.47 53.56 -31.13
C SER A 6 96.85 52.96 -29.86
N THR A 7 97.33 53.34 -28.68
CA THR A 7 96.78 52.86 -27.40
C THR A 7 95.42 53.50 -27.12
N THR A 8 95.27 54.80 -27.37
CA THR A 8 93.98 55.50 -27.21
C THR A 8 92.91 54.98 -28.17
N ALA A 9 93.24 54.77 -29.46
CA ALA A 9 92.29 54.19 -30.41
C ALA A 9 91.85 52.76 -30.03
N ASN A 10 92.74 51.95 -29.44
CA ASN A 10 92.40 50.60 -28.98
C ASN A 10 91.53 50.61 -27.71
N ILE A 11 91.75 51.58 -26.82
CA ILE A 11 90.91 51.81 -25.64
C ILE A 11 89.50 52.27 -26.06
N ASP A 12 89.39 53.19 -27.01
CA ASP A 12 88.10 53.65 -27.54
C ASP A 12 87.32 52.53 -28.22
N ALA A 13 87.98 51.67 -29.00
CA ALA A 13 87.35 50.51 -29.62
C ALA A 13 86.82 49.51 -28.56
N LYS A 14 87.57 49.29 -27.48
CA LYS A 14 87.16 48.44 -26.35
C LYS A 14 85.95 49.02 -25.63
N LEU A 15 85.95 50.34 -25.39
CA LEU A 15 84.84 51.05 -24.76
C LEU A 15 83.58 51.05 -25.62
N GLN A 16 83.71 51.20 -26.94
CA GLN A 16 82.58 51.05 -27.85
C GLN A 16 82.00 49.64 -27.82
N GLN A 17 82.86 48.62 -27.83
CA GLN A 17 82.44 47.22 -27.72
C GLN A 17 81.70 46.96 -26.40
N ASP A 18 82.24 47.41 -25.27
CA ASP A 18 81.64 47.23 -23.96
C ASP A 18 80.31 47.98 -23.83
N SER A 19 80.22 49.18 -24.42
CA SER A 19 78.99 49.97 -24.50
C SER A 19 77.89 49.26 -25.30
N GLU A 20 78.26 48.67 -26.44
CA GLU A 20 77.30 47.91 -27.27
C GLU A 20 76.88 46.60 -26.60
N TRP A 21 77.79 45.94 -25.88
CA TRP A 21 77.48 44.74 -25.10
C TRP A 21 76.53 45.04 -23.94
N LEU A 22 76.76 46.14 -23.21
CA LEU A 22 75.86 46.63 -22.17
C LEU A 22 74.47 46.94 -22.73
N ARG A 23 74.39 47.59 -23.90
CA ARG A 23 73.12 47.88 -24.57
C ARG A 23 72.32 46.61 -24.86
N VAL A 24 72.97 45.58 -25.42
CA VAL A 24 72.34 44.28 -25.70
C VAL A 24 71.93 43.56 -24.42
N PHE A 25 72.75 43.64 -23.37
CA PHE A 25 72.45 43.05 -22.08
C PHE A 25 71.22 43.70 -21.42
N GLU A 26 71.13 45.03 -21.44
CA GLU A 26 69.95 45.78 -20.98
C GLU A 26 68.69 45.42 -21.78
N GLU A 27 68.80 45.27 -23.10
CA GLU A 27 67.69 44.86 -23.95
C GLU A 27 67.20 43.43 -23.60
N ASN A 28 68.12 42.51 -23.35
CA ASN A 28 67.79 41.14 -22.94
C ASN A 28 67.19 41.10 -21.53
N LEU A 29 67.68 41.95 -20.62
CA LEU A 29 67.11 42.12 -19.29
C LEU A 29 65.65 42.60 -19.38
N GLU A 30 65.38 43.59 -20.25
CA GLU A 30 64.00 44.10 -20.43
C GLU A 30 63.09 43.05 -21.08
N LYS A 31 63.58 42.29 -22.06
CA LYS A 31 62.85 41.13 -22.61
C LYS A 31 62.50 40.11 -21.52
N SER A 32 63.45 39.79 -20.64
CA SER A 32 63.20 38.88 -19.51
C SER A 32 62.19 39.43 -18.51
N LYS A 33 62.21 40.75 -18.23
CA LYS A 33 61.21 41.40 -17.38
C LYS A 33 59.83 41.40 -18.01
N ASN A 34 59.74 41.67 -19.32
CA ASN A 34 58.49 41.58 -20.08
C ASN A 34 57.89 40.18 -20.00
N LEU A 35 58.69 39.16 -20.30
CA LEU A 35 58.26 37.76 -20.20
C LEU A 35 57.79 37.41 -18.78
N SER A 36 58.52 37.85 -17.75
CA SER A 36 58.10 37.62 -16.36
C SER A 36 56.77 38.30 -16.05
N ARG A 37 56.51 39.52 -16.53
CA ARG A 37 55.21 40.20 -16.36
C ARG A 37 54.08 39.48 -17.09
N GLU A 38 54.34 38.98 -18.30
CA GLU A 38 53.37 38.18 -19.05
C GLU A 38 52.99 36.90 -18.29
N ILE A 39 54.00 36.19 -17.74
CA ILE A 39 53.77 35.00 -16.92
C ILE A 39 52.94 35.34 -15.67
N THR A 40 53.26 36.42 -14.97
CA THR A 40 52.49 36.84 -13.79
C THR A 40 51.04 37.15 -14.16
N THR A 41 50.82 37.89 -15.25
CA THR A 41 49.47 38.20 -15.76
C THR A 41 48.68 36.94 -16.10
N LEU A 42 49.35 35.96 -16.74
CA LEU A 42 48.73 34.68 -17.08
C LEU A 42 48.34 33.89 -15.82
N LEU A 43 49.23 33.84 -14.82
CA LEU A 43 48.96 33.17 -13.55
C LEU A 43 47.79 33.83 -12.80
N GLU A 44 47.72 35.16 -12.77
CA GLU A 44 46.58 35.89 -12.21
C GLU A 44 45.27 35.55 -12.93
N SER A 45 45.30 35.43 -14.26
CA SER A 45 44.13 34.98 -15.04
C SER A 45 43.68 33.58 -14.66
N PHE A 46 44.61 32.64 -14.51
CA PHE A 46 44.29 31.27 -14.05
C PHE A 46 43.74 31.25 -12.63
N GLN A 47 44.32 32.02 -11.72
CA GLN A 47 43.84 32.17 -10.35
C GLN A 47 42.38 32.66 -10.34
N ASN A 48 42.07 33.70 -11.11
CA ASN A 48 40.72 34.26 -11.20
C ASN A 48 39.72 33.24 -11.76
N ARG A 49 40.11 32.47 -12.79
CA ARG A 49 39.27 31.42 -13.37
C ARG A 49 39.02 30.27 -12.38
N LEU A 50 40.02 29.88 -11.58
CA LEU A 50 39.88 28.86 -10.55
C LEU A 50 38.92 29.32 -9.44
N VAL A 51 39.02 30.58 -9.00
CA VAL A 51 38.10 31.15 -8.01
C VAL A 51 36.66 31.18 -8.54
N GLN A 52 36.46 31.62 -9.78
CA GLN A 52 35.12 31.60 -10.40
C GLN A 52 34.57 30.17 -10.55
N LEU A 53 35.42 29.21 -10.89
CA LEU A 53 35.03 27.81 -10.99
C LEU A 53 34.60 27.28 -9.63
N ASP A 54 35.37 27.51 -8.57
CA ASP A 54 35.05 27.06 -7.22
C ASP A 54 33.71 27.64 -6.72
N GLN A 55 33.50 28.95 -6.94
CA GLN A 55 32.24 29.63 -6.64
C GLN A 55 31.04 29.07 -7.43
N SER A 56 31.26 28.45 -8.57
CA SER A 56 30.21 27.83 -9.40
C SER A 56 29.98 26.36 -9.05
N VAL A 57 31.04 25.61 -8.75
CA VAL A 57 31.04 24.17 -8.52
C VAL A 57 30.36 23.83 -7.19
N VAL A 58 30.65 24.56 -6.11
CA VAL A 58 30.02 24.33 -4.80
C VAL A 58 28.49 24.39 -4.87
N PRO A 59 27.85 25.49 -5.35
CA PRO A 59 26.39 25.56 -5.42
C PRO A 59 25.80 24.56 -6.43
N LEU A 60 26.55 24.15 -7.46
CA LEU A 60 26.13 23.10 -8.37
C LEU A 60 26.04 21.75 -7.66
N HIS A 61 27.04 21.39 -6.84
CA HIS A 61 27.00 20.18 -6.02
C HIS A 61 25.84 20.19 -5.03
N GLU A 62 25.59 21.31 -4.35
CA GLU A 62 24.46 21.45 -3.42
C GLU A 62 23.11 21.27 -4.12
N LYS A 63 22.91 21.95 -5.26
CA LYS A 63 21.70 21.79 -6.08
C LYS A 63 21.53 20.36 -6.56
N THR A 64 22.62 19.70 -6.95
CA THR A 64 22.62 18.30 -7.40
C THR A 64 22.25 17.35 -6.27
N ALA A 65 22.80 17.52 -5.08
CA ALA A 65 22.45 16.74 -3.90
C ALA A 65 20.97 16.92 -3.51
N LEU A 66 20.47 18.15 -3.56
CA LEU A 66 19.05 18.44 -3.33
C LEU A 66 18.15 17.74 -4.37
N LEU A 67 18.51 17.82 -5.66
CA LEU A 67 17.80 17.13 -6.73
C LEU A 67 17.79 15.61 -6.55
N GLN A 68 18.93 15.01 -6.19
CA GLN A 68 19.02 13.59 -5.90
C GLN A 68 18.12 13.18 -4.73
N ARG A 69 18.07 13.99 -3.66
CA ARG A 69 17.17 13.75 -2.52
C ARG A 69 15.71 13.83 -2.94
N LYS A 70 15.33 14.84 -3.72
CA LYS A 70 13.98 14.96 -4.28
C LYS A 70 13.62 13.75 -5.15
N GLN A 71 14.54 13.34 -6.03
CA GLN A 71 14.35 12.16 -6.88
C GLN A 71 14.19 10.87 -6.05
N ALA A 72 14.98 10.69 -5.00
CA ALA A 72 14.85 9.55 -4.09
C ALA A 72 13.48 9.53 -3.38
N ASN A 73 12.99 10.70 -2.93
CA ASN A 73 11.66 10.82 -2.34
C ASN A 73 10.57 10.47 -3.35
N ILE A 74 10.64 11.00 -4.58
CA ILE A 74 9.69 10.69 -5.65
C ILE A 74 9.67 9.18 -5.93
N ARG A 75 10.83 8.53 -6.03
CA ARG A 75 10.91 7.07 -6.23
C ARG A 75 10.28 6.28 -5.08
N LYS A 76 10.43 6.74 -3.83
CA LYS A 76 9.79 6.10 -2.66
C LYS A 76 8.27 6.21 -2.75
N VAL A 77 7.75 7.40 -3.03
CA VAL A 77 6.30 7.63 -3.18
C VAL A 77 5.75 6.80 -4.33
N LEU A 78 6.44 6.76 -5.47
CA LEU A 78 6.03 5.94 -6.61
C LEU A 78 5.92 4.46 -6.24
N LYS A 79 6.92 3.90 -5.53
CA LYS A 79 6.86 2.52 -5.03
C LYS A 79 5.67 2.28 -4.10
N THR A 80 5.36 3.23 -3.22
CA THR A 80 4.19 3.15 -2.35
C THR A 80 2.89 3.15 -3.14
N VAL A 81 2.80 3.98 -4.19
CA VAL A 81 1.64 4.02 -5.10
C VAL A 81 1.52 2.72 -5.90
N ASP A 82 2.61 2.17 -6.43
CA ASP A 82 2.59 0.90 -7.15
C ASP A 82 2.13 -0.26 -6.26
N ALA A 83 2.61 -0.29 -5.01
CA ALA A 83 2.16 -1.27 -4.02
C ALA A 83 0.67 -1.09 -3.71
N MET A 84 0.23 0.15 -3.50
CA MET A 84 -1.18 0.49 -3.28
C MET A 84 -2.04 -0.02 -4.44
N GLN A 85 -1.68 0.29 -5.68
CA GLN A 85 -2.44 -0.13 -6.86
C GLN A 85 -2.62 -1.65 -6.93
N GLN A 86 -1.57 -2.43 -6.66
CA GLN A 86 -1.66 -3.89 -6.62
C GLN A 86 -2.63 -4.40 -5.55
N PHE A 87 -2.60 -3.80 -4.35
CA PHE A 87 -3.52 -4.16 -3.26
C PHE A 87 -4.97 -3.83 -3.61
N TYR A 88 -5.25 -2.66 -4.20
CA TYR A 88 -6.60 -2.29 -4.63
C TYR A 88 -7.13 -3.21 -5.72
N SER A 89 -6.31 -3.54 -6.73
CA SER A 89 -6.71 -4.48 -7.78
C SER A 89 -7.06 -5.85 -7.20
N ARG A 90 -6.20 -6.40 -6.34
CA ARG A 90 -6.44 -7.71 -5.72
C ARG A 90 -7.65 -7.72 -4.79
N ALA A 91 -7.86 -6.66 -4.01
CA ALA A 91 -9.04 -6.53 -3.16
C ALA A 91 -10.31 -6.47 -4.02
N ALA A 92 -10.32 -5.65 -5.07
CA ALA A 92 -11.46 -5.53 -5.97
C ALA A 92 -11.79 -6.85 -6.69
N GLU A 93 -10.78 -7.58 -7.16
CA GLU A 93 -10.94 -8.92 -7.76
C GLU A 93 -11.57 -9.91 -6.78
N LEU A 94 -11.07 -9.95 -5.53
CA LEU A 94 -11.61 -10.81 -4.49
C LEU A 94 -13.06 -10.45 -4.14
N GLU A 95 -13.37 -9.16 -4.01
CA GLU A 95 -14.72 -8.69 -3.75
C GLU A 95 -15.68 -9.01 -4.92
N SER A 96 -15.23 -8.88 -6.17
CA SER A 96 -16.04 -9.27 -7.34
C SER A 96 -16.29 -10.77 -7.34
N SER A 97 -15.27 -11.57 -7.06
CA SER A 97 -15.39 -13.02 -6.99
C SER A 97 -16.40 -13.49 -5.94
N ILE A 98 -16.50 -12.79 -4.80
CA ILE A 98 -17.52 -13.08 -3.77
C ILE A 98 -18.91 -12.62 -4.20
N ARG A 99 -19.03 -11.45 -4.85
CA ARG A 99 -20.34 -10.94 -5.34
C ARG A 99 -20.91 -11.77 -6.48
N GLU A 100 -20.06 -12.27 -7.38
CA GLU A 100 -20.44 -13.11 -8.52
C GLU A 100 -20.54 -14.59 -8.13
N GLY A 101 -19.83 -14.98 -7.07
CA GLY A 101 -19.78 -16.35 -6.58
C GLY A 101 -21.13 -16.83 -6.05
N ASN A 102 -21.50 -18.06 -6.43
CA ASN A 102 -22.69 -18.72 -5.91
C ASN A 102 -22.33 -19.71 -4.82
N ALA A 103 -22.65 -19.37 -3.56
CA ALA A 103 -22.44 -20.21 -2.40
C ALA A 103 -23.15 -21.58 -2.48
N SER A 104 -24.20 -21.73 -3.30
CA SER A 104 -24.91 -23.00 -3.52
C SER A 104 -24.10 -24.00 -4.36
N VAL A 105 -23.28 -23.50 -5.30
CA VAL A 105 -22.64 -24.32 -6.34
C VAL A 105 -21.18 -24.60 -5.98
N GLU A 106 -20.46 -23.59 -5.50
CA GLU A 106 -19.03 -23.66 -5.20
C GLU A 106 -18.75 -23.38 -3.71
N ARG A 107 -19.41 -24.12 -2.81
CA ARG A 107 -19.40 -23.80 -1.37
C ARG A 107 -17.98 -23.73 -0.79
N GLU A 108 -17.16 -24.75 -0.99
CA GLU A 108 -15.82 -24.81 -0.40
C GLU A 108 -14.93 -23.66 -0.90
N GLN A 109 -14.99 -23.34 -2.19
CA GLN A 109 -14.25 -22.22 -2.78
C GLN A 109 -14.81 -20.85 -2.35
N PHE A 110 -16.12 -20.74 -2.14
CA PHE A 110 -16.74 -19.53 -1.60
C PHE A 110 -16.29 -19.27 -0.16
N ILE A 111 -16.23 -20.30 0.69
CA ILE A 111 -15.73 -20.21 2.06
C ILE A 111 -14.24 -19.82 2.06
N GLU A 112 -13.42 -20.43 1.21
CA GLU A 112 -12.00 -20.07 1.08
C GLU A 112 -11.81 -18.59 0.68
N ARG A 113 -12.60 -18.08 -0.28
CA ARG A 113 -12.58 -16.66 -0.66
C ARG A 113 -13.01 -15.75 0.50
N MET A 114 -13.98 -16.17 1.30
CA MET A 114 -14.42 -15.45 2.50
C MET A 114 -13.33 -15.41 3.58
N GLU A 115 -12.59 -16.50 3.80
CA GLU A 115 -11.44 -16.53 4.70
C GLU A 115 -10.33 -15.57 4.22
N GLN A 116 -10.01 -15.60 2.92
CA GLN A 116 -9.05 -14.67 2.32
C GLN A 116 -9.48 -13.20 2.49
N LEU A 117 -10.78 -12.90 2.37
CA LEU A 117 -11.31 -11.56 2.59
C LEU A 117 -11.19 -11.14 4.07
N ALA A 118 -11.44 -12.07 5.02
CA ALA A 118 -11.29 -11.82 6.44
C ALA A 118 -9.83 -11.53 6.84
N GLU A 119 -8.87 -12.30 6.31
CA GLU A 119 -7.44 -12.04 6.51
C GLU A 119 -7.04 -10.66 5.98
N ALA A 120 -7.52 -10.32 4.79
CA ALA A 120 -7.25 -9.02 4.19
C ALA A 120 -7.87 -7.86 5.01
N ILE A 121 -9.09 -8.00 5.52
CA ILE A 121 -9.72 -7.04 6.46
C ILE A 121 -8.86 -6.87 7.72
N SER A 122 -8.34 -7.95 8.29
CA SER A 122 -7.47 -7.89 9.48
C SER A 122 -6.18 -7.11 9.18
N PHE A 123 -5.55 -7.37 8.04
CA PHE A 123 -4.36 -6.65 7.59
C PHE A 123 -4.60 -5.15 7.37
N PHE A 124 -5.69 -4.77 6.70
CA PHE A 124 -6.02 -3.37 6.44
C PHE A 124 -6.50 -2.61 7.68
N SER A 125 -7.03 -3.32 8.69
CA SER A 125 -7.44 -2.70 9.95
C SER A 125 -6.28 -2.07 10.73
N CYS A 126 -5.04 -2.54 10.50
CA CYS A 126 -3.83 -1.96 11.11
C CYS A 126 -3.33 -0.69 10.39
N HIS A 127 -3.93 -0.29 9.27
CA HIS A 127 -3.41 0.76 8.39
C HIS A 127 -4.47 1.85 8.15
N PRO A 128 -4.42 2.99 8.88
CA PRO A 128 -5.41 4.07 8.79
C PRO A 128 -5.59 4.66 7.39
N THR A 129 -4.57 4.53 6.53
CA THR A 129 -4.55 5.06 5.16
C THR A 129 -5.56 4.36 4.23
N TYR A 130 -6.07 3.19 4.59
CA TYR A 130 -6.92 2.36 3.71
C TYR A 130 -8.36 2.21 4.20
N GLN A 131 -8.81 3.12 5.07
CA GLN A 131 -10.11 3.00 5.75
C GLN A 131 -11.30 2.87 4.78
N TYR A 132 -11.32 3.61 3.68
CA TYR A 132 -12.38 3.49 2.67
C TYR A 132 -12.44 2.11 2.01
N GLN A 133 -11.28 1.53 1.65
CA GLN A 133 -11.23 0.20 1.04
C GLN A 133 -11.60 -0.89 2.06
N LEU A 134 -11.15 -0.72 3.30
CA LEU A 134 -11.50 -1.59 4.42
C LEU A 134 -13.02 -1.62 4.65
N ASP A 135 -13.69 -0.47 4.58
CA ASP A 135 -15.14 -0.39 4.73
C ASP A 135 -15.88 -1.11 3.60
N GLY A 136 -15.41 -0.97 2.35
CA GLY A 136 -15.92 -1.75 1.21
C GLY A 136 -15.77 -3.26 1.41
N MET A 137 -14.59 -3.70 1.82
CA MET A 137 -14.30 -5.12 2.08
C MET A 137 -15.17 -5.69 3.20
N LYS A 138 -15.41 -4.93 4.28
CA LYS A 138 -16.33 -5.32 5.35
C LYS A 138 -17.76 -5.48 4.85
N LEU A 139 -18.24 -4.57 4.02
CA LEU A 139 -19.57 -4.67 3.42
C LEU A 139 -19.69 -5.90 2.52
N THR A 140 -18.69 -6.17 1.70
CA THR A 140 -18.66 -7.37 0.86
C THR A 140 -18.63 -8.65 1.71
N PHE A 141 -17.88 -8.64 2.82
CA PHE A 141 -17.84 -9.75 3.77
C PHE A 141 -19.20 -9.98 4.45
N GLU A 142 -19.87 -8.93 4.93
CA GLU A 142 -21.22 -9.03 5.48
C GLU A 142 -22.22 -9.61 4.46
N SER A 143 -22.17 -9.16 3.20
CA SER A 143 -22.99 -9.71 2.13
C SER A 143 -22.71 -11.20 1.88
N GLY A 144 -21.44 -11.62 1.92
CA GLY A 144 -21.05 -13.01 1.78
C GLY A 144 -21.55 -13.90 2.93
N CYS A 145 -21.53 -13.38 4.17
CA CYS A 145 -22.12 -14.04 5.33
C CYS A 145 -23.63 -14.26 5.16
N CYS A 146 -24.36 -13.25 4.68
CA CYS A 146 -25.78 -13.36 4.39
C CYS A 146 -26.07 -14.44 3.31
N ALA A 147 -25.22 -14.53 2.28
CA ALA A 147 -25.34 -15.55 1.25
C ALA A 147 -25.14 -16.97 1.84
N LEU A 148 -24.11 -17.15 2.67
CA LEU A 148 -23.86 -18.42 3.36
C LEU A 148 -24.99 -18.80 4.32
N GLU A 149 -25.54 -17.85 5.07
CA GLU A 149 -26.68 -18.10 5.96
C GLU A 149 -27.90 -18.58 5.17
N LYS A 150 -28.19 -17.93 4.04
CA LYS A 150 -29.28 -18.31 3.15
C LYS A 150 -29.10 -19.74 2.62
N GLU A 151 -27.89 -20.10 2.20
CA GLU A 151 -27.59 -21.44 1.72
C GLU A 151 -27.68 -22.50 2.80
N PHE A 152 -27.20 -22.19 4.00
CA PHE A 152 -27.37 -23.06 5.15
C PHE A 152 -28.85 -23.31 5.46
N ARG A 153 -29.67 -22.26 5.45
CA ARG A 153 -31.12 -22.37 5.64
C ARG A 153 -31.78 -23.20 4.54
N ASN A 154 -31.42 -22.97 3.28
CA ASN A 154 -31.91 -23.76 2.14
C ASN A 154 -31.56 -25.24 2.28
N MET A 155 -30.34 -25.54 2.73
CA MET A 155 -29.87 -26.91 2.96
C MET A 155 -30.65 -27.58 4.10
N ILE A 156 -30.90 -26.87 5.21
CA ILE A 156 -31.77 -27.38 6.29
C ILE A 156 -33.16 -27.68 5.76
N LEU A 157 -33.77 -26.75 5.03
CA LEU A 157 -35.13 -26.91 4.51
C LEU A 157 -35.24 -28.07 3.51
N ALA A 158 -34.26 -28.22 2.62
CA ALA A 158 -34.21 -29.30 1.64
C ALA A 158 -34.02 -30.68 2.29
N ASN A 159 -33.35 -30.75 3.44
CA ASN A 159 -33.13 -32.00 4.18
C ASN A 159 -34.13 -32.20 5.33
N SER A 160 -34.95 -31.20 5.63
CA SER A 160 -36.01 -31.32 6.63
C SER A 160 -37.21 -32.03 6.01
N VAL A 161 -37.58 -33.17 6.59
CA VAL A 161 -38.85 -33.84 6.28
C VAL A 161 -39.95 -33.10 7.04
N ALA A 162 -41.01 -32.68 6.35
CA ALA A 162 -42.23 -32.28 7.03
C ALA A 162 -42.82 -33.53 7.69
N LEU A 163 -42.61 -33.69 8.99
CA LEU A 163 -43.19 -34.80 9.74
C LEU A 163 -44.71 -34.59 9.80
N ASP A 164 -45.44 -35.48 9.13
CA ASP A 164 -46.87 -35.57 9.29
C ASP A 164 -47.18 -36.02 10.73
N ALA A 165 -48.14 -35.34 11.38
CA ALA A 165 -48.58 -35.68 12.73
C ALA A 165 -49.06 -37.14 12.81
N ALA A 166 -49.60 -37.68 11.71
CA ALA A 166 -49.96 -39.08 11.61
C ALA A 166 -48.74 -40.01 11.70
N VAL A 167 -47.62 -39.66 11.04
CA VAL A 167 -46.38 -40.45 11.08
C VAL A 167 -45.71 -40.37 12.45
N ILE A 168 -45.76 -39.20 13.09
CA ILE A 168 -45.30 -39.06 14.49
C ILE A 168 -46.14 -39.92 15.42
N ALA A 169 -47.46 -39.90 15.26
CA ALA A 169 -48.36 -40.73 16.07
C ALA A 169 -48.09 -42.22 15.86
N ASP A 170 -47.92 -42.67 14.62
CA ASP A 170 -47.62 -44.07 14.28
C ASP A 170 -46.25 -44.51 14.85
N CYS A 171 -45.23 -43.66 14.77
CA CYS A 171 -43.92 -43.94 15.36
C CYS A 171 -43.97 -44.01 16.90
N LEU A 172 -44.75 -43.12 17.54
CA LEU A 172 -44.93 -43.12 19.01
C LEU A 172 -45.77 -44.31 19.47
N ASP A 173 -46.74 -44.76 18.68
CA ASP A 173 -47.55 -45.94 18.99
C ASP A 173 -46.71 -47.21 18.92
N ASN A 174 -45.81 -47.30 17.92
CA ASN A 174 -44.95 -48.47 17.72
C ASN A 174 -43.88 -48.64 18.82
N GLU A 175 -43.36 -47.56 19.40
CA GLU A 175 -42.34 -47.66 20.47
C GLU A 175 -42.92 -47.76 21.89
N TYR A 176 -44.14 -47.24 22.15
CA TYR A 176 -44.63 -47.11 23.53
C TYR A 176 -46.08 -47.54 23.76
N GLY A 177 -46.85 -47.96 22.74
CA GLY A 177 -48.27 -48.38 22.88
C GLY A 177 -49.14 -47.35 23.63
N LEU A 178 -48.71 -46.09 23.63
CA LEU A 178 -49.08 -45.09 24.62
C LEU A 178 -50.35 -44.34 24.19
N LEU A 179 -50.66 -44.33 22.89
CA LEU A 179 -51.86 -43.71 22.35
C LEU A 179 -53.10 -44.54 22.68
N ASP A 180 -53.04 -45.88 22.63
CA ASP A 180 -54.14 -46.73 23.09
C ASP A 180 -54.39 -46.59 24.60
N PHE A 181 -53.33 -46.44 25.40
CA PHE A 181 -53.46 -46.18 26.84
C PHE A 181 -54.11 -44.82 27.12
N ILE A 182 -53.67 -43.74 26.46
CA ILE A 182 -54.28 -42.40 26.61
C ILE A 182 -55.73 -42.42 26.11
N ARG A 183 -56.00 -43.06 24.96
CA ARG A 183 -57.34 -43.16 24.39
C ARG A 183 -58.29 -43.96 25.28
N MET A 184 -57.85 -45.05 25.89
CA MET A 184 -58.64 -45.79 26.88
C MET A 184 -58.83 -45.00 28.20
N SER A 185 -57.84 -44.21 28.62
CA SER A 185 -57.87 -43.50 29.91
C SER A 185 -58.70 -42.21 29.87
N PHE A 186 -58.64 -41.47 28.76
CA PHE A 186 -59.21 -40.12 28.68
C PHE A 186 -60.64 -40.10 28.11
N PHE A 187 -61.01 -41.10 27.28
CA PHE A 187 -62.34 -41.18 26.68
C PHE A 187 -63.48 -41.38 27.71
N PRO A 188 -63.33 -42.20 28.77
CA PRO A 188 -64.33 -42.30 29.84
C PRO A 188 -64.45 -41.00 30.65
N LEU A 189 -63.33 -40.28 30.85
CA LEU A 189 -63.30 -39.00 31.57
C LEU A 189 -64.07 -37.92 30.79
N PHE A 190 -63.92 -37.89 29.46
CA PHE A 190 -64.61 -36.97 28.57
C PHE A 190 -66.12 -37.29 28.48
N LEU A 191 -66.50 -38.57 28.41
CA LEU A 191 -67.90 -38.99 28.49
C LEU A 191 -68.53 -38.67 29.85
N GLY A 192 -67.79 -38.84 30.95
CA GLY A 192 -68.23 -38.51 32.30
C GLY A 192 -68.50 -37.01 32.48
N LEU A 193 -67.66 -36.15 31.91
CA LEU A 193 -67.85 -34.70 31.89
C LEU A 193 -69.08 -34.28 31.05
N LEU A 194 -69.29 -34.90 29.89
CA LEU A 194 -70.49 -34.66 29.07
C LEU A 194 -71.78 -35.10 29.78
N ASN A 195 -71.78 -36.25 30.46
CA ASN A 195 -72.95 -36.70 31.22
C ASN A 195 -73.25 -35.78 32.43
N HIS A 196 -72.21 -35.30 33.13
CA HIS A 196 -72.40 -34.39 34.27
C HIS A 196 -72.92 -33.00 33.82
N VAL A 197 -72.55 -32.53 32.63
CA VAL A 197 -73.08 -31.27 32.06
C VAL A 197 -74.53 -31.43 31.57
N CYS A 198 -74.89 -32.59 31.01
CA CYS A 198 -76.28 -32.87 30.60
C CYS A 198 -77.26 -33.03 31.78
N ILE A 199 -76.81 -33.62 32.90
CA ILE A 199 -77.67 -33.80 34.10
C ILE A 199 -77.96 -32.47 34.81
N VAL A 200 -76.99 -31.54 34.87
CA VAL A 200 -77.17 -30.24 35.52
C VAL A 200 -78.14 -29.33 34.75
N ASN A 201 -78.28 -29.50 33.43
CA ASN A 201 -79.22 -28.69 32.63
C ASN A 201 -80.66 -29.23 32.63
N SER A 202 -80.91 -30.48 33.01
CA SER A 202 -82.29 -31.02 33.12
C SER A 202 -83.00 -30.65 34.43
N THR A 203 -82.28 -30.38 35.52
CA THR A 203 -82.90 -30.08 36.84
C THR A 203 -83.26 -28.61 37.06
N LYS A 204 -82.85 -27.70 36.17
CA LYS A 204 -83.24 -26.27 36.23
C LYS A 204 -84.54 -25.90 35.47
N SER A 205 -85.19 -26.86 34.81
CA SER A 205 -86.45 -26.62 34.08
C SER A 205 -87.73 -27.00 34.84
N HIS A 206 -87.63 -27.45 36.11
CA HIS A 206 -88.78 -27.77 36.96
C HIS A 206 -88.64 -27.15 38.35
N SER A 207 -88.77 -25.83 38.42
CA SER A 207 -89.24 -25.14 39.62
C SER A 207 -89.85 -23.79 39.18
N HIS A 208 -91.09 -23.89 38.73
CA HIS A 208 -92.07 -22.83 38.95
C HIS A 208 -92.40 -22.77 40.44
#